data_AF-A0A0G1ZLF4-F1
#
_entry.id   AF-A0A0G1ZLF4-F1
#
_cell.length_a   1.000
_cell.length_b   1.000
_cell.length_c   1.000
_cell.angle_alpha   90.00
_cell.angle_beta   90.00
_cell.angle_gamma   90.00
#
_symmetry.space_group_name_H-M   'P 1'
#
loop_
_entity.id
_entity.type
_entity.pdbx_description
1 polymer ?
#
loop_
_entity_poly.entity_id
_entity_poly.type
_entity_poly.pdbx_seq_one_letter_code
_entity_poly.pdbx_strand_id
1 'polypeptide(L)' 'MRGIDQLVIRETQIPVQIADDPLTTVVRGAGIVLEDLEMLREVLVLTEFEQIPR' A
#
# COMPACT_ATOMS: atom_id res chain seq x y z
N MET A 1 11.43 -3.63 -10.68
CA MET A 1 10.95 -5.04 -10.66
C MET A 1 10.68 -5.45 -12.09
N ARG A 2 11.21 -6.58 -12.57
CA ARG A 2 10.98 -7.02 -13.95
C ARG A 2 10.24 -8.35 -13.92
N GLY A 3 9.04 -8.41 -14.49
CA GLY A 3 8.33 -9.66 -14.78
C GLY A 3 7.31 -10.13 -13.76
N ILE A 4 7.25 -9.55 -12.55
CA ILE A 4 6.19 -9.85 -11.56
C ILE A 4 4.81 -9.44 -12.09
N ASP A 5 4.74 -8.26 -12.70
CA ASP A 5 3.56 -7.74 -13.38
C ASP A 5 3.03 -8.72 -14.43
N GLN A 6 3.93 -9.26 -15.27
CA GLN A 6 3.56 -10.21 -16.31
C GLN A 6 3.06 -11.55 -15.76
N LEU A 7 3.65 -12.04 -14.66
CA LEU A 7 3.19 -13.26 -14.00
C LEU A 7 1.77 -13.07 -13.44
N VAL A 8 1.52 -11.96 -12.75
CA VAL A 8 0.18 -11.68 -12.19
C VAL A 8 -0.86 -11.54 -13.30
N ILE A 9 -0.53 -10.91 -14.44
CA ILE A 9 -1.43 -10.82 -15.61
C ILE A 9 -1.78 -12.23 -16.12
N ARG A 10 -0.79 -13.11 -16.26
CA ARG A 10 -1.00 -14.47 -16.79
C ARG A 10 -1.89 -15.31 -15.88
N GLU A 11 -1.69 -15.25 -14.58
CA GLU A 11 -2.47 -16.08 -13.64
C GLU A 11 -3.87 -15.52 -13.38
N THR A 12 -4.01 -14.20 -13.29
CA THR A 12 -5.29 -13.57 -12.94
C THR A 12 -6.16 -13.23 -14.14
N GLN A 13 -5.58 -13.10 -15.34
CA GLN A 13 -6.25 -12.56 -16.54
C GLN A 13 -6.82 -11.14 -16.35
N ILE A 14 -6.33 -10.40 -15.35
CA ILE A 14 -6.74 -9.03 -15.03
C ILE A 14 -5.60 -8.07 -15.43
N PRO A 15 -5.90 -6.86 -15.94
CA PRO A 15 -4.88 -5.84 -16.20
C PRO A 15 -4.09 -5.47 -14.93
N VAL A 16 -2.77 -5.46 -15.03
CA VAL A 16 -1.86 -5.05 -13.94
C VAL A 16 -1.08 -3.83 -14.38
N GLN A 17 -0.95 -2.87 -13.47
CA GLN A 17 -0.14 -1.66 -13.67
C GLN A 17 0.89 -1.53 -12.56
N ILE A 18 2.11 -1.16 -12.94
CA ILE A 18 3.15 -0.77 -11.99
C ILE A 18 2.90 0.69 -11.63
N ALA A 19 2.89 1.00 -10.33
CA ALA A 19 2.78 2.37 -9.85
C ALA A 19 3.96 3.23 -10.35
N ASP A 20 3.73 4.53 -10.54
CA ASP A 20 4.74 5.45 -11.09
C ASP A 20 6.00 5.57 -10.20
N ASP A 21 5.84 5.56 -8.87
CA ASP A 21 6.95 5.56 -7.90
C ASP A 21 6.78 4.45 -6.84
N PRO A 22 7.00 3.18 -7.21
CA PRO A 22 6.63 2.02 -6.39
C PRO A 22 7.45 1.91 -5.09
N LEU A 23 8.58 2.63 -4.99
CA LEU A 23 9.44 2.59 -3.82
C LEU A 23 8.99 3.56 -2.74
N THR A 24 8.28 4.63 -3.10
CA THR A 24 7.85 5.67 -2.16
C THR A 24 6.34 5.80 -2.02
N THR A 25 5.53 5.12 -2.86
CA THR A 25 4.05 5.19 -2.82
C THR A 25 3.49 5.05 -1.41
N VAL A 26 4.02 4.16 -0.58
CA VAL A 26 3.55 3.95 0.79
C VAL A 26 3.77 5.17 1.68
N VAL A 27 5.01 5.68 1.75
CA VAL A 27 5.34 6.82 2.61
C VAL A 27 4.67 8.11 2.12
N ARG A 28 4.48 8.27 0.81
CA ARG A 28 3.73 9.40 0.24
C ARG A 28 2.25 9.32 0.59
N GLY A 29 1.64 8.14 0.45
CA GLY A 29 0.25 7.91 0.88
C GLY A 29 0.05 8.16 2.37
N ALA A 30 0.99 7.71 3.20
CA ALA A 30 0.98 8.01 4.64
C ALA A 30 1.05 9.52 4.91
N GLY A 31 1.92 10.25 4.21
CA GLY A 31 2.01 11.71 4.31
C GLY A 31 0.70 12.41 3.95
N ILE A 32 0.04 12.00 2.86
CA ILE A 32 -1.26 12.55 2.43
C ILE A 32 -2.33 12.37 3.52
N VAL A 33 -2.39 11.20 4.16
CA VAL A 33 -3.35 10.94 5.23
C VAL A 33 -3.06 11.75 6.49
N LEU A 34 -1.79 12.04 6.77
CA LEU A 34 -1.44 12.92 7.90
C LEU A 34 -1.90 14.37 7.70
N GLU A 35 -2.15 14.79 6.46
CA GLU A 35 -2.71 16.11 6.15
C GLU A 35 -4.23 16.18 6.38
N ASP A 36 -4.93 15.04 6.26
CA ASP A 36 -6.38 14.90 6.51
C ASP A 36 -6.69 13.49 7.06
N LEU A 37 -6.80 13.40 8.38
CA LEU A 37 -7.06 12.14 9.09
C LEU A 37 -8.53 11.69 8.97
N GLU A 38 -9.46 12.57 8.60
CA GLU A 38 -10.84 12.18 8.39
C GLU A 38 -10.99 11.32 7.12
N MET A 39 -10.18 11.58 6.09
CA MET A 39 -10.23 10.92 4.78
C MET A 39 -10.23 9.39 4.83
N LEU A 40 -9.42 8.78 5.70
CA LEU A 40 -9.27 7.32 5.82
C LEU A 40 -9.53 6.82 7.24
N ARG A 41 -10.35 7.55 8.00
CA ARG A 41 -10.58 7.29 9.44
C ARG A 41 -10.97 5.84 9.75
N GLU A 42 -11.78 5.20 8.89
CA GLU A 42 -12.29 3.83 9.12
C GLU A 42 -11.22 2.74 9.00
N VAL A 43 -10.12 3.01 8.29
CA VAL A 43 -9.06 2.04 8.05
C VAL A 43 -7.79 2.30 8.87
N LEU A 44 -7.74 3.43 9.59
CA LEU A 44 -6.64 3.74 10.50
C LEU A 44 -6.67 2.79 11.70
N VAL A 45 -5.55 2.09 11.92
CA VAL A 45 -5.35 1.28 13.12
C VAL A 45 -4.89 2.20 14.25
N LEU A 46 -5.68 2.28 15.33
CA LEU A 46 -5.24 2.91 16.56
C LEU A 46 -4.18 2.01 17.21
N THR A 47 -3.08 2.62 17.65
CA THR A 47 -1.89 1.94 18.14
C THR A 47 -2.18 1.20 19.46
N GLU A 48 -2.69 -0.03 19.38
CA GLU A 48 -2.69 -1.02 20.48
C GLU A 48 -1.59 -2.08 20.26
N PHE A 49 -0.44 -1.67 19.71
CA PHE A 49 0.72 -2.56 19.55
C PHE A 49 1.41 -2.77 20.88
N GLU A 50 0.81 -3.56 21.78
CA GLU A 50 1.42 -3.82 23.08
C GLU A 50 2.44 -4.97 23.08
N GLN A 51 2.53 -5.85 22.08
CA GLN A 51 3.62 -6.84 22.04
C GLN A 51 4.15 -7.16 20.63
N ILE A 52 5.45 -6.91 20.44
CA ILE A 52 6.25 -7.42 19.33
C ILE A 52 6.39 -8.93 19.53
N PRO A 53 5.89 -9.80 18.64
CA PRO A 53 6.18 -11.23 18.71
C PRO A 53 7.67 -11.43 18.48
N ARG A 54 8.36 -12.06 19.43
CA ARG A 54 9.78 -12.45 19.33
C ARG A 54 10.03 -13.44 18.21
#